data_AF-A0A3M1U304-F1
#
_entry.id   AF-A0A3M1U304-F1
#
_cell.length_a   1.000
_cell.length_b   1.000
_cell.length_c   1.000
_cell.angle_alpha   90.00
_cell.angle_beta   90.00
_cell.angle_gamma   90.00
#
_symmetry.space_group_name_H-M   'P 1'
#
loop_
_entity.id
_entity.type
_entity.pdbx_description
1 polymer ?
#
loop_
_entity_poly.entity_id
_entity_poly.type
_entity_poly.pdbx_seq_one_letter_code
_entity_poly.pdbx_strand_id
1 'polypeptide(L)'
;MMDIKVEARINQPVGQIKLALKNWLTGAWDTVEVQETRSNEDITYWKTGLDCREYVRPDGRIELQIKTVVNTPITEATFRTYLDQVDIQIRDI
;
A
#
# COMPACT_ATOMS: atom_id res chain seq x y z
N MET A 1 -4.42 -4.77 17.20
CA MET A 1 -5.01 -3.99 16.08
C MET A 1 -3.89 -3.27 15.35
N MET A 2 -3.96 -3.15 14.03
CA MET A 2 -2.95 -2.46 13.23
C MET A 2 -3.58 -1.39 12.33
N ASP A 3 -2.94 -0.23 12.33
CA ASP A 3 -3.24 0.91 11.48
C ASP A 3 -2.05 1.14 10.55
N ILE A 4 -2.32 1.38 9.27
CA ILE A 4 -1.33 1.62 8.23
C ILE A 4 -1.65 2.94 7.55
N LYS A 5 -0.65 3.80 7.49
CA LYS A 5 -0.67 5.03 6.70
C LYS A 5 0.45 4.97 5.68
N VAL A 6 0.11 5.18 4.41
CA VAL A 6 1.10 5.30 3.33
C VAL A 6 0.84 6.60 2.60
N GLU A 7 1.89 7.32 2.26
CA GLU A 7 1.84 8.49 1.39
C GLU A 7 2.65 8.17 0.15
N ALA A 8 1.99 8.15 -1.01
CA ALA A 8 2.60 7.79 -2.27
C ALA A 8 2.04 8.64 -3.41
N ARG A 9 2.84 8.84 -4.45
CA ARG A 9 2.44 9.52 -5.68
C ARG A 9 2.80 8.68 -6.89
N ILE A 10 1.98 8.76 -7.93
CA ILE A 10 2.38 8.33 -9.28
C ILE A 10 2.43 9.53 -10.23
N ASN A 11 3.38 9.54 -11.17
CA ASN A 11 3.48 10.57 -12.20
C ASN A 11 2.56 10.30 -13.41
N GLN A 12 1.44 9.60 -13.22
CA GLN A 12 0.54 9.24 -14.32
C GLN A 12 -0.89 9.65 -13.98
N PRO A 13 -1.63 10.20 -14.96
CA PRO A 13 -2.95 10.76 -14.71
C PRO A 13 -4.00 9.68 -14.46
N VAL A 14 -3.78 8.43 -14.87
CA VAL A 14 -4.75 7.35 -14.63
C VAL A 14 -4.01 6.11 -14.16
N GLY A 15 -4.30 5.67 -12.95
CA GLY A 15 -3.68 4.48 -12.38
C GLY A 15 -4.34 4.00 -11.11
N GLN A 16 -3.75 2.98 -10.51
CA GLN A 16 -4.11 2.43 -9.23
C GLN A 16 -2.84 2.20 -8.43
N ILE A 17 -2.92 2.42 -7.12
CA ILE A 17 -1.92 1.90 -6.18
C ILE A 17 -2.64 0.90 -5.28
N LYS A 18 -2.00 -0.24 -5.08
CA LYS A 18 -2.50 -1.35 -4.28
C LYS A 18 -1.55 -1.57 -3.11
N LEU A 19 -2.12 -1.60 -1.93
CA LEU A 19 -1.44 -1.93 -0.68
C LEU A 19 -1.73 -3.40 -0.38
N ALA A 20 -0.69 -4.20 -0.21
CA ALA A 20 -0.82 -5.60 0.18
C ALA A 20 0.09 -5.93 1.36
N LEU A 21 -0.38 -6.79 2.25
CA LEU A 21 0.39 -7.32 3.37
C LEU A 21 0.67 -8.79 3.17
N LYS A 22 1.85 -9.22 3.63
CA LYS A 22 2.17 -10.64 3.68
C LYS A 22 1.42 -11.29 4.82
N ASN A 23 0.53 -12.22 4.50
CA ASN A 23 -0.08 -13.10 5.49
C ASN A 23 0.89 -14.24 5.82
N TRP A 24 1.32 -14.30 7.08
CA TRP A 24 2.29 -15.28 7.56
C TRP A 24 1.67 -16.61 7.94
N LEU A 25 0.35 -16.69 8.07
CA LEU A 25 -0.36 -17.96 8.25
C LEU A 25 -0.51 -18.69 6.92
N THR A 26 -0.89 -17.97 5.86
CA THR A 26 -1.18 -18.56 4.55
C THR A 26 -0.02 -18.47 3.56
N GLY A 27 0.94 -17.57 3.81
CA GLY A 27 1.99 -17.22 2.86
C GLY A 27 1.49 -16.39 1.66
N ALA A 28 0.22 -15.97 1.64
CA ALA A 28 -0.33 -15.15 0.57
C ALA A 28 -0.03 -13.66 0.75
N TRP A 29 -0.20 -12.88 -0.32
CA TRP A 29 -0.25 -11.43 -0.24
C TRP A 29 -1.71 -11.00 -0.27
N ASP A 30 -2.18 -10.44 0.84
CA ASP A 30 -3.56 -9.99 0.98
C ASP A 30 -3.62 -8.51 0.60
N THR A 31 -4.43 -8.18 -0.41
CA THR A 31 -4.66 -6.78 -0.79
C THR A 31 -5.57 -6.14 0.24
N VAL A 32 -5.04 -5.19 1.00
CA VAL A 32 -5.74 -4.53 2.10
C VAL A 32 -6.36 -3.20 1.68
N GLU A 33 -5.84 -2.57 0.62
CA GLU A 33 -6.38 -1.32 0.08
C GLU A 33 -6.06 -1.16 -1.42
N VAL A 34 -6.98 -0.55 -2.18
CA VAL A 34 -6.76 -0.19 -3.58
C VAL A 34 -7.34 1.20 -3.81
N GLN A 35 -6.50 2.13 -4.27
CA GLN A 35 -6.96 3.46 -4.61
C GLN A 35 -6.68 3.75 -6.08
N GLU A 36 -7.74 4.15 -6.78
CA GLU A 36 -7.63 4.69 -8.12
C GLU A 36 -7.19 6.15 -8.03
N THR A 37 -6.32 6.55 -8.94
CA THR A 37 -5.98 7.94 -9.14
C THR A 37 -6.31 8.38 -10.55
N ARG A 38 -6.80 9.62 -10.64
CA ARG A 38 -7.19 10.32 -11.86
C ARG A 38 -6.38 11.62 -12.06
N SER A 39 -5.33 11.82 -11.26
CA SER A 39 -4.49 13.01 -11.25
C SER A 39 -3.05 12.62 -10.87
N ASN A 40 -2.09 13.52 -11.12
CA ASN A 40 -0.69 13.35 -10.70
C ASN A 40 -0.48 13.75 -9.22
N GLU A 41 -1.54 13.73 -8.40
CA GLU A 41 -1.52 14.24 -7.03
C GLU A 41 -0.98 13.21 -6.03
N ASP A 42 -0.56 13.71 -4.86
CA ASP A 42 -0.14 12.89 -3.73
C ASP A 42 -1.35 12.14 -3.18
N ILE A 43 -1.18 10.84 -2.94
CA ILE A 43 -2.23 9.96 -2.43
C ILE A 43 -1.85 9.53 -1.02
N THR A 44 -2.71 9.85 -0.05
CA THR A 44 -2.59 9.34 1.32
C THR A 44 -3.53 8.16 1.53
N TYR A 45 -2.95 6.99 1.77
CA TYR A 45 -3.63 5.79 2.24
C TYR A 45 -3.76 5.86 3.74
N TRP A 46 -4.95 5.51 4.23
CA TRP A 46 -5.14 5.20 5.64
C TRP A 46 -6.05 3.99 5.78
N LYS A 47 -5.49 2.88 6.29
CA LYS A 47 -6.24 1.70 6.67
C LYS A 47 -6.14 1.51 8.17
N THR A 48 -7.28 1.46 8.85
CA THR A 48 -7.34 1.27 10.30
C THR A 48 -8.03 -0.03 10.65
N GLY A 49 -7.75 -0.54 11.85
CA GLY A 49 -8.52 -1.66 12.41
C GLY A 49 -8.20 -3.03 11.83
N LEU A 50 -7.06 -3.21 11.17
CA LEU A 50 -6.65 -4.52 10.66
C LEU A 50 -6.31 -5.45 11.84
N ASP A 51 -6.77 -6.71 11.78
CA ASP A 51 -6.23 -7.74 12.66
C ASP A 51 -4.77 -7.96 12.27
N CYS A 52 -3.85 -7.80 13.23
CA CYS A 52 -2.42 -7.86 13.00
C CYS A 52 -1.83 -9.26 13.17
N ARG A 53 -2.59 -10.20 13.77
CA ARG A 53 -2.09 -11.53 14.13
C ARG A 53 -1.53 -12.31 12.94
N GLU A 54 -2.14 -12.12 11.77
CA GLU A 54 -1.76 -12.83 10.55
C GLU A 54 -0.64 -12.13 9.77
N TYR A 55 -0.36 -10.86 10.05
CA TYR A 55 0.56 -10.02 9.27
C TYR A 55 1.86 -9.68 9.99
N VAL A 56 1.95 -9.97 11.29
CA VAL A 56 3.16 -9.79 12.10
C VAL A 56 3.88 -11.12 12.20
N ARG A 57 5.16 -11.15 11.79
CA ARG A 57 6.02 -12.32 11.96
C ARG A 57 6.30 -12.59 13.44
N PRO A 58 6.71 -13.82 13.79
CA PRO A 58 7.20 -14.13 15.13
C PRO A 58 8.39 -13.27 15.59
N ASP A 59 9.17 -12.71 14.67
CA ASP A 59 10.29 -11.79 14.95
C ASP A 59 9.88 -10.31 15.01
N GLY A 60 8.58 -10.03 14.99
CA GLY A 60 8.00 -8.69 15.05
C GLY A 60 8.03 -7.91 13.73
N ARG A 61 8.48 -8.51 12.62
CA ARG A 61 8.53 -7.83 11.32
C ARG A 61 7.19 -7.90 10.58
N ILE A 62 6.92 -6.87 9.79
CA ILE A 62 5.80 -6.80 8.85
C ILE A 62 6.38 -6.66 7.44
N GLU A 63 5.77 -7.33 6.47
CA GLU A 63 6.09 -7.15 5.06
C GLU A 63 4.93 -6.49 4.34
N LEU A 64 5.21 -5.32 3.77
CA LEU A 64 4.28 -4.50 3.01
C LEU A 64 4.74 -4.45 1.55
N GLN A 65 3.80 -4.67 0.62
CA GLN A 65 4.00 -4.49 -0.80
C GLN A 65 3.11 -3.35 -1.30
N ILE A 66 3.73 -2.41 -2.01
CA ILE A 66 3.03 -1.34 -2.72
C ILE A 66 3.17 -1.63 -4.21
N LYS A 67 2.04 -1.86 -4.88
CA LYS A 67 1.99 -2.18 -6.30
C LYS A 67 1.22 -1.10 -7.04
N THR A 68 1.85 -0.48 -8.01
CA THR A 68 1.22 0.51 -8.86
C THR A 68 0.88 -0.06 -10.23
N VAL A 69 -0.29 0.28 -10.73
CA VAL A 69 -0.82 -0.12 -12.03
C VAL A 69 -1.17 1.16 -12.78
N VAL A 70 -0.67 1.32 -13.99
CA VAL A 70 -1.04 2.47 -14.84
C VAL A 70 -1.99 1.97 -15.90
N ASN A 71 -3.14 2.64 -16.03
CA ASN A 71 -4.09 2.35 -17.08
C ASN A 71 -3.85 3.34 -18.22
N THR A 72 -3.39 2.80 -19.35
CA THR A 72 -3.03 3.51 -20.59
C THR A 72 -4.12 4.45 -21.12
N PRO A 73 -3.75 5.48 -21.91
CA PRO A 73 -2.44 5.65 -22.56
C PRO A 73 -1.42 6.35 -21.66
N ILE A 74 -0.27 5.70 -21.47
CA ILE A 74 0.89 6.30 -20.79
C ILE A 74 1.36 7.44 -21.69
N THR A 75 1.10 8.69 -21.31
CA THR A 75 1.46 9.87 -22.08
C THR A 75 2.93 10.23 -21.94
N GLU A 76 3.59 9.76 -20.89
CA GLU A 76 5.02 9.98 -20.62
C GLU A 76 5.85 8.73 -20.94
N ALA A 77 7.05 8.90 -21.49
CA ALA A 77 7.95 7.78 -21.80
C ALA A 77 8.45 7.00 -20.56
N THR A 78 8.13 7.47 -19.35
CA THR A 78 8.58 6.86 -18.09
C THR A 78 7.50 6.89 -17.01
N PHE A 79 7.25 5.74 -16.40
CA PHE A 79 6.38 5.59 -15.24
C PHE A 79 7.20 5.53 -13.95
N ARG A 80 6.79 6.31 -12.94
CA ARG A 80 7.44 6.40 -11.63
C ARG A 80 6.41 6.43 -10.50
N THR A 81 6.76 5.72 -9.43
CA THR A 81 6.08 5.77 -8.14
C THR A 81 7.01 6.40 -7.14
N TYR A 82 6.50 7.37 -6.39
CA TYR A 82 7.18 8.00 -5.28
C TYR A 82 6.51 7.54 -3.99
N LEU A 83 7.32 7.24 -2.98
CA LEU A 83 6.88 6.89 -1.65
C LEU A 83 7.47 7.91 -0.70
N ASP A 84 6.61 8.68 -0.04
CA ASP A 84 7.03 9.75 0.86
C ASP A 84 7.05 9.25 2.30
N GLN A 85 5.99 8.56 2.73
CA GLN A 85 5.88 8.02 4.08
C GLN A 85 5.24 6.63 4.10
N VAL A 86 5.76 5.76 4.98
CA VAL A 86 5.08 4.53 5.43
C VAL A 86 5.11 4.55 6.95
N ASP A 87 3.94 4.64 7.58
CA ASP A 87 3.76 4.52 9.02
C ASP A 87 2.86 3.33 9.32
N ILE A 88 3.32 2.45 10.21
CA ILE A 88 2.57 1.26 10.64
C ILE A 88 2.54 1.28 12.16
N GLN A 89 1.34 1.40 12.72
CA GLN A 89 1.11 1.42 14.14
C GLN A 89 0.39 0.15 14.57
N ILE A 90 1.02 -0.62 15.46
CA ILE A 90 0.39 -1.77 16.10
C ILE A 90 0.03 -1.36 17.52
N ARG A 91 -1.24 -1.57 17.90
CA ARG A 91 -1.74 -1.37 19.25
C ARG A 91 -2.20 -2.72 19.78
N ASP A 92 -1.60 -3.15 20.89
CA ASP A 92 -2.12 -4.28 21.64
C ASP A 92 -3.49 -3.92 22.21
N ILE A 93 -4.41 -4.90 22.19
CA ILE A 93 -5.70 -4.83 22.90
C ILE A 93 -5.59 -5.75 24.10
#